data_AF-A0A1H8PLD7-F1
#
_entry.id   AF-A0A1H8PLD7-F1
#
_cell.length_a   1.000
_cell.length_b   1.000
_cell.length_c   1.000
_cell.angle_alpha   90.00
_cell.angle_beta   90.00
_cell.angle_gamma   90.00
#
_symmetry.space_group_name_H-M   'P 1'
#
loop_
_entity.id
_entity.type
_entity.pdbx_description
1 polymer ?
#
loop_
_entity_poly.entity_id
_entity_poly.type
_entity_poly.pdbx_seq_one_letter_code
_entity_poly.pdbx_strand_id
1 'polypeptide(L)'
;MMQDPHADDPWLNLREKDRAGGARAERATVLISEIPNVEPLDAQLGAFPKKTVPDALHGAFWGQPQPSISELEIAGGDPTKVAPMQTYAVLDAAKVINLPELLENSGLEHRCLFKGDAYDDLKQVAPWVVKLDQGSDFTRNLFTRGDAPWYLWDADPGIYVRSRGSLEQMWRHFRKFTRIRDERGKWFYFRFWETRWIDRFIAAMPADQSRRLLAPVSAVYAIAAGAPSRVYCIQLNRNNFETTGAH
;
A
#
# COMPACT_ATOMS: atom_id res chain seq x y z
N MET A 1 17.45 17.73 29.96
CA MET A 1 16.47 17.68 28.85
C MET A 1 15.92 16.26 28.79
N MET A 2 14.71 16.04 29.28
CA MET A 2 14.01 14.77 29.02
C MET A 2 13.52 14.84 27.57
N GLN A 3 14.06 13.97 26.70
CA GLN A 3 13.47 13.73 25.39
C GLN A 3 12.07 13.15 25.62
N ASP A 4 11.06 13.73 24.99
CA ASP A 4 9.70 13.22 25.03
C ASP A 4 9.69 11.79 24.44
N PRO A 5 9.39 10.75 25.23
CA PRO A 5 9.37 9.36 24.76
C PRO A 5 8.21 9.07 23.78
N HIS A 6 7.42 10.07 23.41
CA HIS A 6 6.29 10.00 22.48
C HIS A 6 6.54 10.71 21.14
N ALA A 7 7.67 11.38 20.95
CA ALA A 7 7.95 12.16 19.75
C ALA A 7 7.92 11.33 18.44
N ASP A 8 8.26 10.04 18.52
CA ASP A 8 8.47 9.16 17.37
C ASP A 8 7.34 8.14 17.12
N ASP A 9 6.24 8.16 17.88
CA ASP A 9 5.12 7.23 17.65
C ASP A 9 4.11 7.83 16.63
N PRO A 10 4.03 7.28 15.40
CA PRO A 10 3.14 7.79 14.37
C PRO A 10 1.66 7.52 14.66
N TRP A 11 1.35 6.71 15.69
CA TRP A 11 0.00 6.35 16.13
C TRP A 11 -0.47 7.12 17.37
N LEU A 12 0.43 7.64 18.22
CA LEU A 12 0.06 8.16 19.55
C LEU A 12 -0.02 9.69 19.68
N ASN A 13 0.51 10.47 18.75
CA ASN A 13 0.40 11.93 18.83
C ASN A 13 -0.99 12.41 18.35
N LEU A 14 -2.05 12.22 19.16
CA LEU A 14 -3.33 12.98 19.13
C LEU A 14 -4.41 12.45 20.12
N ARG A 15 -4.09 12.26 21.42
CA ARG A 15 -5.13 12.04 22.45
C ARG A 15 -5.63 13.30 23.17
N GLU A 16 -5.16 14.50 22.80
CA GLU A 16 -5.44 15.71 23.59
C GLU A 16 -6.36 16.78 22.95
N LYS A 17 -6.78 16.68 21.68
CA LYS A 17 -7.60 17.76 21.06
C LYS A 17 -9.06 17.47 20.76
N ASP A 18 -9.54 16.23 20.85
CA ASP A 18 -10.94 15.91 20.48
C ASP A 18 -11.90 15.67 21.65
N ARG A 19 -11.56 16.11 22.86
CA ARG A 19 -12.53 16.12 23.99
C ARG A 19 -13.38 17.38 24.09
N ALA A 20 -13.38 18.25 23.09
CA ALA A 20 -14.25 19.41 23.05
C ALA A 20 -14.77 19.69 21.63
N GLY A 21 -15.85 19.02 21.23
CA GLY A 21 -16.62 19.46 20.06
C GLY A 21 -17.47 18.40 19.36
N GLY A 22 -18.74 18.30 19.77
CA GLY A 22 -19.92 18.06 18.93
C GLY A 22 -19.91 16.91 17.91
N ALA A 23 -20.82 15.95 18.13
CA ALA A 23 -21.22 14.95 17.15
C ALA A 23 -21.75 15.58 15.85
N ARG A 24 -20.85 15.79 14.88
CA ARG A 24 -21.17 15.97 13.47
C ARG A 24 -21.03 14.59 12.84
N ALA A 25 -22.06 14.13 12.11
CA ALA A 25 -22.00 12.87 11.38
C ALA A 25 -20.72 12.83 10.54
N GLU A 26 -19.76 12.01 10.97
CA GLU A 26 -18.41 11.96 10.45
C GLU A 26 -18.48 11.33 9.06
N ARG A 27 -18.31 12.14 8.00
CA ARG A 27 -18.23 11.62 6.64
C ARG A 27 -17.02 10.71 6.55
N ALA A 28 -17.18 9.51 5.99
CA ALA A 28 -16.11 8.55 5.83
C ALA A 28 -14.88 9.21 5.18
N THR A 29 -13.76 9.24 5.91
CA THR A 29 -12.48 9.82 5.46
C THR A 29 -11.83 8.95 4.38
N VAL A 30 -12.23 7.69 4.31
CA VAL A 30 -11.76 6.70 3.34
C VAL A 30 -12.95 6.19 2.53
N LEU A 31 -12.74 6.04 1.23
CA LEU A 31 -13.64 5.33 0.32
C LEU A 31 -13.07 3.93 0.09
N ILE A 32 -13.92 2.92 0.28
CA ILE A 32 -13.63 1.52 0.00
C ILE A 32 -14.61 1.06 -1.07
N SER A 33 -14.09 0.59 -2.20
CA SER A 33 -14.89 0.02 -3.29
C SER A 33 -14.36 -1.35 -3.67
N GLU A 34 -15.25 -2.24 -4.09
CA GLU A 34 -14.88 -3.55 -4.63
C GLU A 34 -14.71 -3.44 -6.15
N ILE A 35 -13.66 -4.07 -6.69
CA ILE A 35 -13.46 -4.22 -8.12
C ILE A 35 -14.08 -5.55 -8.52
N PRO A 36 -15.16 -5.55 -9.31
CA PRO A 36 -15.87 -6.78 -9.65
C PRO A 36 -15.07 -7.61 -10.68
N ASN A 37 -15.35 -8.91 -10.71
CA ASN A 37 -14.92 -9.84 -11.77
C ASN A 37 -13.40 -9.92 -11.95
N VAL A 38 -12.63 -9.85 -10.87
CA VAL A 38 -11.18 -10.07 -10.93
C VAL A 38 -10.88 -11.55 -10.74
N GLU A 39 -10.47 -12.20 -11.83
CA GLU A 39 -9.94 -13.56 -11.81
C GLU A 39 -8.41 -13.54 -11.94
N PRO A 40 -7.68 -14.47 -11.28
CA PRO A 40 -6.25 -14.61 -11.49
C PRO A 40 -5.92 -14.99 -12.93
N LEU A 41 -4.69 -14.68 -13.33
CA LEU A 41 -4.09 -15.24 -14.52
C LEU A 41 -3.86 -16.75 -14.34
N ASP A 42 -3.93 -17.49 -15.44
CA ASP A 42 -3.45 -18.87 -15.52
C ASP A 42 -1.99 -18.91 -16.04
N ALA A 43 -1.51 -20.10 -16.40
CA ALA A 43 -0.18 -20.27 -16.98
C ALA A 43 0.02 -19.55 -18.34
N GLN A 44 -1.05 -19.09 -18.99
CA GLN A 44 -1.05 -18.37 -20.26
C GLN A 44 -0.30 -19.12 -21.37
N LEU A 45 -0.54 -20.43 -21.47
CA LEU A 45 0.09 -21.30 -22.48
C LEU A 45 -0.36 -20.87 -23.89
N GLY A 46 0.61 -20.56 -24.76
CA GLY A 46 0.35 -20.15 -26.14
C GLY A 46 -0.08 -18.68 -26.32
N ALA A 47 -0.18 -17.88 -25.25
CA ALA A 47 -0.53 -16.46 -25.34
C ALA A 47 0.70 -15.59 -25.59
N PHE A 48 0.62 -14.68 -26.56
CA PHE A 48 1.62 -13.64 -26.82
C PHE A 48 0.98 -12.32 -27.27
N PRO A 49 1.29 -11.17 -26.64
CA PRO A 49 2.11 -11.04 -25.43
C PRO A 49 1.38 -11.60 -24.20
N LYS A 50 2.14 -12.04 -23.19
CA LYS A 50 1.58 -12.46 -21.90
C LYS A 50 1.07 -11.25 -21.13
N LYS A 51 -0.06 -11.41 -20.44
CA LYS A 51 -0.59 -10.44 -19.49
C LYS A 51 0.20 -10.51 -18.20
N THR A 52 0.39 -9.35 -17.60
CA THR A 52 1.13 -9.19 -16.32
C THR A 52 0.17 -8.98 -15.15
N VAL A 53 -1.05 -8.54 -15.42
CA VAL A 53 -2.14 -8.40 -14.45
C VAL A 53 -3.45 -8.83 -15.12
N PRO A 54 -4.48 -9.24 -14.36
CA PRO A 54 -5.83 -9.44 -14.88
C PRO A 54 -6.36 -8.17 -15.56
N ASP A 55 -7.14 -8.32 -16.63
CA ASP A 55 -7.63 -7.18 -17.42
C ASP A 55 -8.40 -6.17 -16.56
N ALA A 56 -9.20 -6.66 -15.60
CA ALA A 56 -9.95 -5.85 -14.66
C ALA A 56 -9.06 -4.95 -13.77
N LEU A 57 -7.79 -5.30 -13.58
CA LEU A 57 -6.82 -4.53 -12.79
C LEU A 57 -5.88 -3.68 -13.64
N HIS A 58 -5.83 -3.87 -14.97
CA HIS A 58 -4.88 -3.18 -15.84
C HIS A 58 -4.99 -1.66 -15.72
N GLY A 59 -6.20 -1.09 -15.87
CA GLY A 59 -6.42 0.35 -15.74
C GLY A 59 -6.12 0.87 -14.33
N ALA A 60 -6.45 0.09 -13.30
CA ALA A 60 -6.23 0.43 -11.90
C ALA A 60 -4.73 0.48 -11.54
N PHE A 61 -3.91 -0.36 -12.19
CA PHE A 61 -2.49 -0.52 -11.88
C PHE A 61 -1.61 0.29 -12.85
N TRP A 62 -2.02 0.48 -14.09
CA TRP A 62 -1.17 1.14 -15.10
C TRP A 62 -1.72 2.46 -15.63
N GLY A 63 -2.97 2.80 -15.30
CA GLY A 63 -3.59 4.06 -15.72
C GLY A 63 -2.84 5.29 -15.22
N GLN A 64 -2.76 6.34 -16.04
CA GLN A 64 -2.13 7.62 -15.70
C GLN A 64 -3.22 8.68 -15.49
N PRO A 65 -3.80 8.79 -14.27
CA PRO A 65 -4.82 9.80 -14.00
C PRO A 65 -4.21 11.21 -14.12
N GLN A 66 -5.04 12.21 -14.40
CA GLN A 66 -4.58 13.59 -14.40
C GLN A 66 -4.03 13.99 -13.02
N PRO A 67 -2.97 14.81 -12.95
CA PRO A 67 -2.49 15.37 -11.69
C PRO A 67 -3.59 16.14 -10.94
N SER A 68 -3.60 16.05 -9.62
CA SER A 68 -4.43 16.92 -8.77
C SER A 68 -3.88 18.35 -8.75
N ILE A 69 -4.70 19.29 -8.29
CA ILE A 69 -4.29 20.69 -8.10
C ILE A 69 -3.04 20.77 -7.23
N SER A 70 -3.00 20.09 -6.09
CA SER A 70 -1.84 20.09 -5.20
C SER A 70 -0.58 19.50 -5.84
N GLU A 71 -0.72 18.48 -6.69
CA GLU A 71 0.43 17.91 -7.43
C GLU A 71 0.96 18.91 -8.48
N LEU A 72 0.06 19.66 -9.13
CA LEU A 72 0.44 20.73 -10.05
C LEU A 72 1.11 21.90 -9.33
N GLU A 73 0.60 22.31 -8.17
CA GLU A 73 1.20 23.37 -7.35
C GLU A 73 2.64 23.02 -6.95
N ILE A 74 2.88 21.78 -6.50
CA ILE A 74 4.22 21.27 -6.19
C ILE A 74 5.13 21.29 -7.44
N ALA A 75 4.55 21.02 -8.62
CA ALA A 75 5.25 21.07 -9.90
C ALA A 75 5.37 22.48 -10.50
N GLY A 76 4.95 23.53 -9.79
CA GLY A 76 4.99 24.92 -10.27
C GLY A 76 4.00 25.21 -11.40
N GLY A 77 2.87 24.49 -11.44
CA GLY A 77 1.81 24.63 -12.44
C GLY A 77 2.07 23.88 -13.76
N ASP A 78 3.19 23.16 -13.89
CA ASP A 78 3.57 22.45 -15.11
C ASP A 78 3.24 20.94 -15.01
N PRO A 79 2.23 20.43 -15.74
CA PRO A 79 1.85 19.02 -15.70
C PRO A 79 2.97 18.08 -16.15
N THR A 80 3.92 18.53 -16.97
CA THR A 80 5.02 17.69 -17.49
C THR A 80 6.08 17.41 -16.43
N LYS A 81 6.12 18.23 -15.37
CA LYS A 81 7.01 18.05 -14.21
C LYS A 81 6.40 17.20 -13.11
N VAL A 82 5.12 16.82 -13.23
CA VAL A 82 4.48 15.89 -12.31
C VAL A 82 4.98 14.48 -12.60
N ALA A 83 5.54 13.82 -11.58
CA ALA A 83 6.01 12.46 -11.72
C ALA A 83 4.88 11.50 -12.19
N PRO A 84 5.17 10.51 -13.05
CA PRO A 84 4.17 9.55 -13.50
C PRO A 84 3.64 8.72 -12.33
N MET A 85 2.39 8.26 -12.44
CA MET A 85 1.78 7.40 -11.44
C MET A 85 2.36 5.99 -11.56
N GLN A 86 3.02 5.53 -10.49
CA GLN A 86 3.65 4.21 -10.43
C GLN A 86 2.80 3.22 -9.62
N THR A 87 3.15 1.94 -9.72
CA THR A 87 2.60 0.87 -8.89
C THR A 87 3.70 0.25 -8.06
N TYR A 88 3.41 0.09 -6.79
CA TYR A 88 4.25 -0.59 -5.83
C TYR A 88 3.46 -1.75 -5.21
N ALA A 89 4.18 -2.70 -4.63
CA ALA A 89 3.61 -3.66 -3.71
C ALA A 89 4.37 -3.62 -2.38
N VAL A 90 3.66 -3.85 -1.28
CA VAL A 90 4.25 -4.20 0.01
C VAL A 90 4.01 -5.69 0.21
N LEU A 91 5.06 -6.48 0.04
CA LEU A 91 5.03 -7.94 0.02
C LEU A 91 5.64 -8.50 1.30
N ASP A 92 5.08 -9.57 1.82
CA ASP A 92 5.50 -10.22 3.05
C ASP A 92 6.39 -11.45 2.77
N ALA A 93 7.66 -11.38 3.15
CA ALA A 93 8.59 -12.50 2.99
C ALA A 93 8.19 -13.72 3.84
N ALA A 94 7.38 -13.55 4.90
CA ALA A 94 6.85 -14.69 5.65
C ALA A 94 5.80 -15.49 4.87
N LYS A 95 5.20 -14.91 3.81
CA LYS A 95 4.22 -15.57 2.92
C LYS A 95 4.83 -16.02 1.60
N VAL A 96 5.90 -15.36 1.15
CA VAL A 96 6.58 -15.66 -0.11
C VAL A 96 7.97 -16.22 0.17
N ILE A 97 8.13 -17.52 -0.05
CA ILE A 97 9.41 -18.23 0.15
C ILE A 97 10.49 -17.60 -0.75
N ASN A 98 11.65 -17.30 -0.16
CA ASN A 98 12.79 -16.69 -0.84
C ASN A 98 12.46 -15.35 -1.54
N LEU A 99 11.54 -14.56 -0.97
CA LEU A 99 11.16 -13.26 -1.53
C LEU A 99 12.37 -12.35 -1.82
N PRO A 100 13.38 -12.20 -0.93
CA PRO A 100 14.55 -11.37 -1.21
C PRO A 100 15.27 -11.79 -2.49
N GLU A 101 15.52 -13.09 -2.65
CA GLU A 101 16.21 -13.66 -3.81
C GLU A 101 15.38 -13.52 -5.10
N LEU A 102 14.05 -13.71 -5.01
CA LEU A 102 13.14 -13.49 -6.14
C LEU A 102 13.16 -12.02 -6.59
N LEU A 103 13.19 -11.08 -5.65
CA LEU A 103 13.25 -9.65 -5.94
C LEU A 103 14.61 -9.26 -6.55
N GLU A 104 15.71 -9.76 -6.01
CA GLU A 104 17.05 -9.58 -6.59
C GLU A 104 17.12 -10.08 -8.04
N ASN A 105 16.64 -11.31 -8.28
CA ASN A 105 16.62 -11.91 -9.63
C ASN A 105 15.67 -11.20 -10.61
N SER A 106 14.60 -10.57 -10.10
CA SER A 106 13.64 -9.84 -10.94
C SER A 106 14.20 -8.55 -11.55
N GLY A 107 15.28 -8.00 -10.97
CA GLY A 107 15.83 -6.69 -11.33
C GLY A 107 14.93 -5.49 -11.00
N LEU A 108 13.79 -5.70 -10.32
CA LEU A 108 12.89 -4.62 -9.91
C LEU A 108 13.53 -3.78 -8.79
N GLU A 109 13.22 -2.48 -8.75
CA GLU A 109 13.62 -1.66 -7.62
C GLU A 109 12.85 -2.10 -6.35
N HIS A 110 13.55 -2.49 -5.29
CA HIS A 110 12.93 -2.99 -4.06
C HIS A 110 13.74 -2.65 -2.81
N ARG A 111 13.08 -2.62 -1.64
CA ARG A 111 13.70 -2.42 -0.32
C ARG A 111 12.92 -3.08 0.82
N CYS A 112 13.63 -3.72 1.74
CA CYS A 112 13.06 -4.22 2.98
C CYS A 112 12.67 -3.06 3.91
N LEU A 113 11.50 -3.12 4.55
CA LEU A 113 11.10 -2.07 5.51
C LEU A 113 11.88 -2.14 6.83
N PHE A 114 12.51 -3.27 7.14
CA PHE A 114 13.41 -3.38 8.30
C PHE A 114 14.82 -2.85 7.97
N LYS A 115 15.59 -2.51 9.01
CA LYS A 115 16.92 -1.89 8.92
C LYS A 115 17.83 -2.37 10.05
N GLY A 116 19.14 -2.27 9.83
CA GLY A 116 20.16 -2.63 10.81
C GLY A 116 20.01 -4.09 11.21
N ASP A 117 20.23 -4.40 12.48
CA ASP A 117 20.14 -5.75 13.02
C ASP A 117 18.81 -6.45 12.68
N ALA A 118 17.69 -5.72 12.71
CA ALA A 118 16.38 -6.29 12.34
C ALA A 118 16.28 -6.67 10.86
N TYR A 119 17.04 -6.03 9.97
CA TYR A 119 17.16 -6.48 8.58
C TYR A 119 17.98 -7.76 8.51
N ASP A 120 19.16 -7.77 9.11
CA ASP A 120 20.08 -8.91 9.04
C ASP A 120 19.45 -10.19 9.59
N ASP A 121 18.72 -10.07 10.70
CA ASP A 121 18.09 -11.21 11.38
C ASP A 121 16.76 -11.65 10.74
N LEU A 122 15.98 -10.72 10.18
CA LEU A 122 14.56 -10.97 9.84
C LEU A 122 14.21 -10.71 8.38
N LYS A 123 15.16 -10.38 7.49
CA LYS A 123 14.85 -10.07 6.07
C LYS A 123 14.02 -11.13 5.34
N GLN A 124 14.15 -12.41 5.74
CA GLN A 124 13.42 -13.55 5.18
C GLN A 124 11.96 -13.64 5.64
N VAL A 125 11.56 -12.84 6.64
CA VAL A 125 10.18 -12.78 7.16
C VAL A 125 9.68 -11.33 7.29
N ALA A 126 10.43 -10.38 6.74
CA ALA A 126 10.12 -8.96 6.80
C ALA A 126 9.25 -8.53 5.60
N PRO A 127 8.50 -7.43 5.73
CA PRO A 127 7.84 -6.80 4.60
C PRO A 127 8.84 -6.06 3.70
N TRP A 128 8.63 -6.16 2.39
CA TRP A 128 9.43 -5.51 1.34
C TRP A 128 8.53 -4.61 0.50
N VAL A 129 8.99 -3.40 0.19
CA VAL A 129 8.36 -2.57 -0.84
C VAL A 129 9.09 -2.78 -2.16
N VAL A 130 8.33 -3.02 -3.23
CA VAL A 130 8.85 -3.22 -4.60
C VAL A 130 8.09 -2.32 -5.56
N LYS A 131 8.79 -1.71 -6.52
CA LYS A 131 8.17 -1.01 -7.65
C LYS A 131 7.89 -2.02 -8.75
N LEU A 132 6.62 -2.21 -9.08
CA LEU A 132 6.19 -3.17 -10.08
C LEU A 132 6.35 -2.60 -11.48
N ASP A 133 6.70 -3.47 -12.42
CA ASP A 133 6.83 -3.15 -13.84
C ASP A 133 5.84 -3.98 -14.67
N GLN A 134 5.26 -3.37 -15.71
CA GLN A 134 4.25 -3.99 -16.56
C GLN A 134 4.83 -5.08 -17.48
N GLY A 135 6.14 -5.11 -17.72
CA GLY A 135 6.83 -6.15 -18.49
C GLY A 135 7.47 -7.26 -17.64
N SER A 136 7.44 -7.15 -16.31
CA SER A 136 8.15 -8.08 -15.43
C SER A 136 7.40 -9.40 -15.20
N ASP A 137 8.14 -10.51 -15.34
CA ASP A 137 7.67 -11.85 -15.00
C ASP A 137 7.33 -11.99 -13.51
N PHE A 138 8.08 -11.31 -12.63
CA PHE A 138 7.77 -11.29 -11.19
C PHE A 138 6.43 -10.61 -10.92
N THR A 139 6.14 -9.49 -11.60
CA THR A 139 4.81 -8.85 -11.50
C THR A 139 3.73 -9.82 -11.95
N ARG A 140 3.90 -10.51 -13.09
CA ARG A 140 2.91 -11.50 -13.58
C ARG A 140 2.65 -12.62 -12.57
N ASN A 141 3.72 -13.11 -11.96
CA ASN A 141 3.69 -14.17 -10.96
C ASN A 141 2.85 -13.81 -9.73
N LEU A 142 2.84 -12.53 -9.31
CA LEU A 142 1.96 -12.03 -8.25
C LEU A 142 0.47 -12.20 -8.57
N PHE A 143 0.11 -12.20 -9.85
CA PHE A 143 -1.28 -12.32 -10.29
C PHE A 143 -1.63 -13.66 -10.95
N THR A 144 -0.74 -14.63 -10.89
CA THR A 144 -0.97 -15.95 -11.50
C THR A 144 -1.34 -16.96 -10.44
N ARG A 145 -2.36 -17.77 -10.72
CA ARG A 145 -2.76 -18.95 -9.96
C ARG A 145 -2.29 -20.21 -10.69
N GLY A 146 -1.76 -21.17 -9.93
CA GLY A 146 -1.39 -22.49 -10.41
C GLY A 146 -0.44 -23.18 -9.44
N ASP A 147 0.04 -24.37 -9.81
CA ASP A 147 0.82 -25.23 -8.91
C ASP A 147 2.31 -24.87 -8.80
N ALA A 148 2.79 -23.95 -9.65
CA ALA A 148 4.19 -23.55 -9.63
C ALA A 148 4.50 -22.71 -8.39
N PRO A 149 5.64 -22.93 -7.70
CA PRO A 149 5.95 -22.25 -6.44
C PRO A 149 6.16 -20.74 -6.59
N TRP A 150 6.39 -20.25 -7.81
CA TRP A 150 6.49 -18.83 -8.11
C TRP A 150 5.15 -18.18 -8.48
N TYR A 151 4.04 -18.93 -8.53
CA TYR A 151 2.71 -18.35 -8.68
C TYR A 151 2.16 -17.96 -7.31
N LEU A 152 1.92 -16.67 -7.12
CA LEU A 152 1.77 -16.09 -5.79
C LEU A 152 0.35 -15.59 -5.51
N TRP A 153 -0.62 -15.78 -6.41
CA TRP A 153 -1.98 -15.27 -6.20
C TRP A 153 -2.60 -15.80 -4.89
N ASP A 154 -2.58 -17.12 -4.67
CA ASP A 154 -3.18 -17.74 -3.49
C ASP A 154 -2.33 -17.60 -2.22
N ALA A 155 -1.06 -17.19 -2.36
CA ALA A 155 -0.18 -16.87 -1.23
C ALA A 155 -0.61 -15.58 -0.50
N ASP A 156 -1.47 -14.77 -1.12
CA ASP A 156 -1.92 -13.48 -0.55
C ASP A 156 -0.71 -12.64 -0.06
N PRO A 157 0.22 -12.31 -0.98
CA PRO A 157 1.57 -11.91 -0.58
C PRO A 157 1.62 -10.51 0.02
N GLY A 158 0.56 -9.71 -0.09
CA GLY A 158 0.46 -8.40 0.53
C GLY A 158 -0.45 -7.45 -0.26
N ILE A 159 -0.15 -6.16 -0.18
CA ILE A 159 -0.96 -5.08 -0.76
C ILE A 159 -0.28 -4.41 -1.94
N TYR A 160 -1.06 -3.76 -2.78
CA TYR A 160 -0.60 -2.98 -3.93
C TYR A 160 -0.94 -1.52 -3.74
N VAL A 161 -0.13 -0.62 -4.29
CA VAL A 161 -0.12 0.80 -3.94
C VAL A 161 0.12 1.63 -5.19
N ARG A 162 -0.73 2.62 -5.46
CA ARG A 162 -0.49 3.64 -6.49
C ARG A 162 0.06 4.90 -5.87
N SER A 163 1.19 5.38 -6.35
CA SER A 163 1.75 6.68 -5.95
C SER A 163 2.63 7.28 -7.03
N ARG A 164 2.73 8.60 -7.05
CA ARG A 164 3.73 9.34 -7.84
C ARG A 164 5.08 9.48 -7.14
N GLY A 165 5.16 9.11 -5.86
CA GLY A 165 6.42 9.12 -5.13
C GLY A 165 7.38 8.06 -5.64
N SER A 166 8.68 8.27 -5.43
CA SER A 166 9.73 7.28 -5.71
C SER A 166 9.69 6.10 -4.73
N LEU A 167 10.40 5.01 -5.07
CA LEU A 167 10.55 3.88 -4.16
C LEU A 167 11.12 4.29 -2.79
N GLU A 168 12.11 5.19 -2.78
CA GLU A 168 12.70 5.72 -1.55
C GLU A 168 11.65 6.43 -0.68
N GLN A 169 10.77 7.21 -1.30
CA GLN A 169 9.68 7.90 -0.59
C GLN A 169 8.66 6.89 -0.04
N MET A 170 8.26 5.89 -0.82
CA MET A 170 7.35 4.82 -0.38
C MET A 170 7.95 4.03 0.78
N TRP A 171 9.23 3.66 0.67
CA TRP A 171 9.95 2.95 1.72
C TRP A 171 10.02 3.77 3.02
N ARG A 172 10.42 5.05 2.97
CA ARG A 172 10.44 5.93 4.16
C ARG A 172 9.05 6.09 4.76
N HIS A 173 8.03 6.16 3.91
CA HIS A 173 6.64 6.30 4.33
C HIS A 173 6.18 5.06 5.12
N PHE A 174 6.21 3.89 4.50
CA PHE A 174 5.70 2.66 5.09
C PHE A 174 6.45 2.20 6.34
N ARG A 175 7.75 2.50 6.44
CA ARG A 175 8.55 2.18 7.62
C ARG A 175 8.01 2.76 8.92
N LYS A 176 7.39 3.94 8.86
CA LYS A 176 6.80 4.61 10.02
C LYS A 176 5.72 3.74 10.65
N PHE A 177 4.98 2.97 9.85
CA PHE A 177 3.80 2.24 10.30
C PHE A 177 4.08 0.79 10.69
N THR A 178 5.34 0.35 10.70
CA THR A 178 5.70 -1.06 10.98
C THR A 178 5.58 -1.46 12.46
N ARG A 179 5.45 -0.50 13.37
CA ARG A 179 5.38 -0.74 14.82
C ARG A 179 4.26 0.08 15.44
N ILE A 180 3.62 -0.50 16.45
CA ILE A 180 2.64 0.16 17.32
C ILE A 180 2.97 -0.18 18.77
N ARG A 181 2.52 0.67 19.70
CA ARG A 181 2.70 0.47 21.13
C ARG A 181 1.37 0.19 21.81
N ASP A 182 1.33 -0.75 22.74
CA ASP A 182 0.14 -1.00 23.55
C ASP A 182 -0.02 0.04 24.67
N GLU A 183 -1.12 -0.06 25.42
CA GLU A 183 -1.43 0.81 26.57
C GLU A 183 -0.38 0.72 27.69
N ARG A 184 0.41 -0.36 27.73
CA ARG A 184 1.47 -0.62 28.72
C ARG A 184 2.85 -0.19 28.23
N GLY A 185 2.96 0.38 27.03
CA GLY A 185 4.22 0.83 26.46
C GLY A 185 5.02 -0.23 25.71
N LYS A 186 4.50 -1.46 25.56
CA LYS A 186 5.18 -2.54 24.83
C LYS A 186 5.02 -2.38 23.33
N TRP A 187 6.13 -2.52 22.60
CA TRP A 187 6.15 -2.46 21.15
C TRP A 187 5.71 -3.79 20.50
N PHE A 188 4.90 -3.67 19.46
CA PHE A 188 4.47 -4.76 18.58
C PHE A 188 4.72 -4.39 17.12
N TYR A 189 4.98 -5.39 16.28
CA TYR A 189 4.96 -5.19 14.85
C TYR A 189 3.52 -5.07 14.35
N PHE A 190 3.26 -4.00 13.61
CA PHE A 190 1.96 -3.75 13.01
C PHE A 190 1.98 -4.12 11.53
N ARG A 191 1.30 -5.21 11.19
CA ARG A 191 1.26 -5.81 9.84
C ARG A 191 0.16 -5.18 8.99
N PHE A 192 0.30 -3.89 8.67
CA PHE A 192 -0.71 -3.14 7.89
C PHE A 192 -0.93 -3.68 6.46
N TRP A 193 -0.02 -4.51 5.96
CA TRP A 193 -0.07 -5.14 4.64
C TRP A 193 -0.88 -6.45 4.60
N GLU A 194 -1.48 -6.86 5.71
CA GLU A 194 -2.34 -8.04 5.76
C GLU A 194 -3.71 -7.77 5.12
N THR A 195 -3.95 -8.38 3.95
CA THR A 195 -5.15 -8.09 3.13
C THR A 195 -6.45 -8.56 3.78
N ARG A 196 -6.44 -9.66 4.55
CA ARG A 196 -7.65 -10.31 5.09
C ARG A 196 -8.49 -9.42 6.01
N TRP A 197 -7.89 -8.37 6.56
CA TRP A 197 -8.55 -7.47 7.51
C TRP A 197 -8.45 -6.00 7.13
N ILE A 198 -7.82 -5.68 5.99
CA ILE A 198 -7.40 -4.31 5.70
C ILE A 198 -8.58 -3.36 5.46
N ASP A 199 -9.65 -3.85 4.84
CA ASP A 199 -10.89 -3.07 4.63
C ASP A 199 -11.53 -2.70 5.97
N ARG A 200 -11.72 -3.68 6.86
CA ARG A 200 -12.31 -3.48 8.19
C ARG A 200 -11.41 -2.63 9.06
N PHE A 201 -10.10 -2.89 9.00
CA PHE A 201 -9.12 -2.20 9.80
C PHE A 201 -9.00 -0.73 9.40
N ILE A 202 -8.90 -0.42 8.11
CA ILE A 202 -8.85 0.97 7.64
C ILE A 202 -10.17 1.69 7.92
N ALA A 203 -11.32 1.01 7.80
CA ALA A 203 -12.62 1.60 8.12
C ALA A 203 -12.79 1.91 9.62
N ALA A 204 -12.18 1.11 10.50
CA ALA A 204 -12.21 1.31 11.95
C ALA A 204 -11.12 2.28 12.45
N MET A 205 -10.17 2.64 11.59
CA MET A 205 -9.06 3.52 11.95
C MET A 205 -9.54 4.98 12.07
N PRO A 206 -9.08 5.73 13.09
CA PRO A 206 -9.31 7.17 13.17
C PRO A 206 -8.98 7.90 11.87
N ALA A 207 -9.74 8.94 11.55
CA ALA A 207 -9.64 9.68 10.28
C ALA A 207 -8.24 10.27 10.02
N ASP A 208 -7.57 10.75 11.06
CA ASP A 208 -6.22 11.30 11.01
C ASP A 208 -5.17 10.20 10.74
N GLN A 209 -5.31 9.05 11.38
CA GLN A 209 -4.42 7.90 11.20
C GLN A 209 -4.57 7.30 9.80
N SER A 210 -5.81 7.13 9.32
CA SER A 210 -6.05 6.60 7.97
C SER A 210 -5.55 7.56 6.90
N ARG A 211 -5.71 8.88 7.12
CA ARG A 211 -5.07 9.93 6.31
C ARG A 211 -3.55 9.81 6.32
N ARG A 212 -2.93 9.61 7.48
CA ARG A 212 -1.47 9.45 7.60
C ARG A 212 -0.95 8.21 6.89
N LEU A 213 -1.63 7.07 7.00
CA LEU A 213 -1.23 5.84 6.33
C LEU A 213 -1.39 5.95 4.80
N LEU A 214 -2.50 6.55 4.35
CA LEU A 214 -2.84 6.64 2.93
C LEU A 214 -2.26 7.86 2.22
N ALA A 215 -1.71 8.88 2.88
CA ALA A 215 -0.99 9.97 2.22
C ALA A 215 0.52 9.68 2.25
N PRO A 216 1.26 9.61 1.12
CA PRO A 216 1.00 10.17 -0.22
C PRO A 216 0.52 9.15 -1.27
N VAL A 217 -0.20 8.12 -0.82
CA VAL A 217 -0.73 7.07 -1.69
C VAL A 217 -2.03 7.55 -2.35
N SER A 218 -2.16 7.32 -3.65
CA SER A 218 -3.40 7.62 -4.39
C SER A 218 -4.44 6.52 -4.23
N ALA A 219 -4.01 5.26 -4.13
CA ALA A 219 -4.87 4.11 -3.87
C ALA A 219 -4.06 2.95 -3.27
N VAL A 220 -4.69 2.21 -2.36
CA VAL A 220 -4.24 0.89 -1.92
C VAL A 220 -5.21 -0.15 -2.48
N TYR A 221 -4.68 -1.24 -3.02
CA TYR A 221 -5.45 -2.40 -3.45
C TYR A 221 -5.09 -3.60 -2.61
N ALA A 222 -6.12 -4.32 -2.17
CA ALA A 222 -5.98 -5.54 -1.39
C ALA A 222 -6.73 -6.67 -2.09
N ILE A 223 -6.06 -7.80 -2.27
CA ILE A 223 -6.62 -8.99 -2.89
C ILE A 223 -6.83 -10.02 -1.79
N ALA A 224 -8.08 -10.22 -1.40
CA ALA A 224 -8.45 -11.33 -0.54
C ALA A 224 -8.57 -12.58 -1.41
N ALA A 225 -7.47 -13.31 -1.53
CA ALA A 225 -7.43 -14.57 -2.27
C ALA A 225 -8.37 -15.60 -1.59
N GLY A 226 -9.38 -16.03 -2.34
CA GLY A 226 -10.46 -16.91 -1.89
C GLY A 226 -11.27 -17.44 -3.07
N ALA A 227 -12.34 -18.18 -2.78
CA ALA A 227 -13.31 -18.65 -3.77
C ALA A 227 -14.72 -18.15 -3.39
N PRO A 228 -15.19 -17.02 -3.95
CA PRO A 228 -14.53 -16.15 -4.92
C PRO A 228 -13.45 -15.25 -4.31
N SER A 229 -12.49 -14.82 -5.12
CA SER A 229 -11.50 -13.81 -4.72
C SER A 229 -12.16 -12.43 -4.74
N ARG A 230 -11.79 -11.56 -3.79
CA ARG A 230 -12.34 -10.20 -3.71
C ARG A 230 -11.21 -9.19 -3.74
N VAL A 231 -11.37 -8.15 -4.55
CA VAL A 231 -10.38 -7.07 -4.66
C VAL A 231 -10.99 -5.76 -4.22
N TYR A 232 -10.34 -5.10 -3.27
CA TYR A 232 -10.77 -3.80 -2.76
C TYR A 232 -9.82 -2.71 -3.24
N CYS A 233 -10.37 -1.56 -3.61
CA CYS A 233 -9.67 -0.30 -3.78
C CYS A 233 -9.98 0.60 -2.59
N ILE A 234 -8.94 1.13 -1.96
CA ILE A 234 -9.01 1.93 -0.74
C ILE A 234 -8.32 3.26 -1.00
N GLN A 235 -9.04 4.37 -0.85
CA GLN A 235 -8.55 5.71 -1.19
C GLN A 235 -9.07 6.75 -0.18
N LEU A 236 -8.34 7.85 -0.02
CA LEU A 236 -8.87 8.98 0.76
C LEU A 236 -10.04 9.64 0.01
N ASN A 237 -11.09 10.00 0.76
CA ASN A 237 -12.24 10.70 0.24
C ASN A 237 -11.88 12.16 -0.07
N ARG A 238 -11.60 12.46 -1.35
CA ARG A 238 -11.15 13.80 -1.78
C ARG A 238 -12.25 14.88 -1.66
N ASN A 239 -13.52 14.50 -1.58
CA ASN A 239 -14.65 15.44 -1.50
C ASN A 239 -14.80 16.12 -0.13
N ASN A 240 -14.05 15.71 0.89
CA ASN A 240 -14.06 16.33 2.23
C ASN A 240 -13.02 17.46 2.39
N PHE A 241 -12.21 17.74 1.37
CA PHE A 241 -11.09 18.69 1.46
C PHE A 241 -11.34 20.03 0.75
N GLU A 242 -12.48 20.19 0.07
CA GLU A 242 -12.81 21.41 -0.68
C GLU A 242 -13.52 22.50 0.16
N THR A 243 -13.86 22.25 1.44
CA THR A 243 -14.61 23.22 2.26
C THR A 243 -13.80 23.94 3.35
N THR A 244 -12.47 23.90 3.32
CA THR A 244 -11.65 24.61 4.34
C THR A 244 -10.68 25.62 3.71
N GLY A 245 -11.19 26.39 2.75
CA GLY A 245 -10.44 27.41 2.02
C GLY A 245 -11.31 28.57 1.56
N ALA A 246 -12.15 29.11 2.44
CA ALA A 246 -12.78 30.41 2.28
C ALA A 246 -13.30 30.88 3.64
N HIS A 247 -12.50 31.68 4.34
CA HIS A 247 -12.90 32.83 5.15
C HIS A 247 -11.66 33.60 5.58
#